data_AF-A0A728LQ57-F1
#
_entry.id   AF-A0A728LQ57-F1
#
_cell.length_a   1.000
_cell.length_b   1.000
_cell.length_c   1.000
_cell.angle_alpha   90.00
_cell.angle_beta   90.00
_cell.angle_gamma   90.00
#
_symmetry.space_group_name_H-M   'P 1'
#
loop_
_entity.id
_entity.type
_entity.pdbx_description
1 polymer ?
#
loop_
_entity_poly.entity_id
_entity_poly.type
_entity_poly.pdbx_seq_one_letter_code
_entity_poly.pdbx_strand_id
1 'polypeptide(L)'
;MCEEIRIARIIVFFCVFSMALLVVFFGFRFCKKNNIDMNTFPGMLEMYRRIFMFKNKVFSILMLAFIYGGALLGFIIFGVSLWAETQGCVFPTRYS
;
A
#
# COMPACT_ATOMS: atom_id res chain seq x y z
N MET A 1 3.66 -23.40 -11.63
CA MET A 1 3.56 -21.94 -11.87
C MET A 1 2.32 -21.33 -11.22
N CYS A 2 1.11 -21.84 -11.43
CA CYS A 2 -0.10 -21.25 -10.83
C CYS A 2 -0.09 -21.23 -9.29
N GLU A 3 0.43 -22.28 -8.64
CA GLU A 3 0.62 -22.30 -7.17
C GLU A 3 1.62 -21.24 -6.69
N GLU A 4 2.71 -21.03 -7.41
CA GLU A 4 3.70 -20.01 -7.05
C GLU A 4 3.11 -18.61 -7.12
N ILE A 5 2.31 -18.33 -8.15
CA ILE A 5 1.60 -17.05 -8.29
C ILE A 5 0.56 -16.89 -7.17
N ARG A 6 -0.11 -17.98 -6.77
CA ARG A 6 -1.03 -17.98 -5.62
C ARG A 6 -0.31 -17.64 -4.32
N ILE A 7 0.83 -18.28 -4.05
CA ILE A 7 1.66 -18.02 -2.86
C ILE A 7 2.19 -16.58 -2.89
N ALA A 8 2.69 -16.11 -4.03
CA ALA A 8 3.17 -14.75 -4.21
C ALA A 8 2.08 -13.71 -3.93
N ARG A 9 0.84 -13.94 -4.38
CA ARG A 9 -0.31 -13.09 -4.06
C ARG A 9 -0.59 -13.01 -2.57
N ILE A 10 -0.53 -14.14 -1.87
CA ILE A 10 -0.74 -14.19 -0.41
C ILE A 10 0.38 -13.45 0.32
N ILE A 11 1.65 -13.70 -0.05
CA ILE A 11 2.80 -13.03 0.55
C ILE A 11 2.68 -11.52 0.38
N VAL A 12 2.40 -11.06 -0.83
CA VAL A 12 2.30 -9.62 -1.07
C VAL A 12 1.07 -9.01 -0.42
N PHE A 13 -0.04 -9.74 -0.29
CA PHE A 13 -1.16 -9.29 0.53
C PHE A 13 -0.71 -9.01 1.97
N PHE A 14 0.00 -9.95 2.60
CA PHE A 14 0.53 -9.74 3.96
C PHE A 14 1.56 -8.61 4.03
N CYS A 15 2.44 -8.49 3.03
CA CYS A 15 3.36 -7.36 2.93
C CYS A 15 2.58 -6.05 2.88
N VAL A 16 1.70 -5.85 1.89
CA VAL A 16 0.90 -4.62 1.73
C VAL A 16 0.05 -4.33 2.96
N PHE A 17 -0.54 -5.35 3.58
CA PHE A 17 -1.32 -5.20 4.82
C PHE A 17 -0.47 -4.70 5.99
N SER A 18 0.70 -5.30 6.22
CA SER A 18 1.64 -4.85 7.26
C SER A 18 2.16 -3.44 7.00
N MET A 19 2.45 -3.11 5.74
CA MET A 19 2.84 -1.78 5.29
C MET A 19 1.75 -0.74 5.58
N ALA A 20 0.49 -1.07 5.27
CA ALA A 20 -0.66 -0.20 5.53
C ALA A 20 -0.84 0.07 7.03
N LEU A 21 -0.69 -0.94 7.89
CA LEU A 21 -0.76 -0.75 9.34
C LEU A 21 0.33 0.20 9.85
N LEU A 22 1.56 0.05 9.36
CA LEU A 22 2.68 0.94 9.72
C LEU A 22 2.41 2.37 9.26
N VAL A 23 1.95 2.57 8.02
CA VAL A 23 1.56 3.88 7.48
C VAL A 23 0.52 4.56 8.35
N VAL A 24 -0.57 3.85 8.67
CA VAL A 24 -1.65 4.40 9.49
C VAL A 24 -1.13 4.76 10.88
N PHE A 25 -0.33 3.90 11.50
CA PHE A 25 0.24 4.15 12.82
C PHE A 25 1.17 5.38 12.84
N PHE A 26 2.12 5.46 11.90
CA PHE A 26 3.05 6.59 11.81
C PHE A 26 2.35 7.88 11.38
N GLY A 27 1.38 7.78 10.45
CA GLY A 27 0.55 8.89 10.01
C GLY A 27 -0.26 9.47 11.16
N PHE A 28 -0.93 8.62 11.93
CA PHE A 28 -1.68 9.04 13.11
C PHE A 28 -0.77 9.74 14.14
N ARG A 29 0.41 9.17 14.41
CA ARG A 29 1.39 9.78 15.32
C ARG A 29 1.89 11.13 14.81
N PHE A 30 2.13 11.26 13.51
CA PHE A 30 2.57 12.51 12.88
C PHE A 30 1.47 13.57 12.95
N CYS A 31 0.24 13.22 12.61
CA CYS A 31 -0.90 14.14 12.62
C CYS A 31 -1.25 14.59 14.03
N LYS A 32 -1.20 13.69 15.03
CA LYS A 32 -1.35 14.03 16.45
C LYS A 32 -0.27 15.00 16.93
N LYS A 33 0.99 14.80 16.52
CA LYS A 33 2.10 15.71 16.87
C LYS A 33 1.95 17.11 16.25
N ASN A 34 1.26 17.22 15.12
CA ASN A 34 1.15 18.45 14.34
C ASN A 34 -0.23 19.12 14.43
N ASN A 35 -1.15 18.62 15.27
CA ASN A 35 -2.56 19.05 15.36
C ASN A 35 -3.27 19.06 13.99
N ILE A 36 -3.07 18.00 13.20
CA ILE A 36 -3.72 17.82 11.89
C ILE A 36 -4.87 16.81 12.06
N ASP A 37 -6.08 17.17 11.60
CA ASP A 37 -7.23 16.26 11.59
C ASP A 37 -7.27 15.39 10.33
N MET A 38 -6.77 14.15 10.43
CA MET A 38 -6.76 13.17 9.34
C MET A 38 -8.15 12.74 8.85
N ASN A 39 -9.21 12.90 9.64
CA ASN A 39 -10.55 12.48 9.25
C ASN A 39 -11.20 13.50 8.30
N THR A 40 -10.56 14.65 8.09
CA THR A 40 -11.03 15.70 7.20
C THR A 40 -10.20 15.77 5.92
N PHE A 41 -10.84 16.07 4.80
CA PHE A 41 -10.15 16.26 3.52
C PHE A 41 -9.04 17.34 3.58
N PRO A 42 -9.25 18.52 4.21
CA PRO A 42 -8.20 19.53 4.38
C PRO A 42 -7.01 19.01 5.19
N GLY A 43 -7.25 18.25 6.26
CA GLY A 43 -6.16 17.72 7.08
C GLY A 43 -5.37 16.61 6.38
N MET A 44 -6.02 15.78 5.55
CA MET A 44 -5.30 14.85 4.67
C MET A 44 -4.43 15.60 3.66
N LEU A 45 -4.93 16.65 3.01
CA LEU A 45 -4.15 17.48 2.08
C LEU A 45 -2.96 18.14 2.76
N GLU A 46 -3.14 18.67 3.98
CA GLU A 46 -2.07 19.28 4.77
C GLU A 46 -1.00 18.25 5.17
N MET A 47 -1.40 17.03 5.53
CA MET A 47 -0.48 15.93 5.76
C MET A 47 0.33 15.61 4.49
N TYR A 48 -0.34 15.42 3.36
CA TYR A 48 0.30 15.14 2.07
C TYR A 48 1.27 16.25 1.66
N ARG A 49 0.87 17.52 1.81
CA ARG A 49 1.74 18.67 1.57
C ARG A 49 3.02 18.58 2.41
N ARG A 50 2.92 18.25 3.70
CA ARG A 50 4.10 18.09 4.58
C ARG A 50 4.98 16.89 4.22
N ILE A 51 4.38 15.81 3.72
CA ILE A 51 5.10 14.66 3.18
C ILE A 51 5.97 15.10 2.00
N PHE A 52 5.39 15.79 1.01
CA PHE A 52 6.12 16.26 -0.17
C PHE A 52 7.09 17.42 0.11
N MET A 53 6.87 18.20 1.17
CA MET A 53 7.83 19.20 1.64
C MET A 53 9.00 18.59 2.45
N PHE A 54 9.02 17.27 2.66
CA PHE A 54 10.07 16.58 3.43
C PHE A 54 10.34 17.17 4.83
N LYS A 55 9.31 17.73 5.48
CA LYS A 55 9.46 18.31 6.85
C LYS A 55 9.98 17.30 7.86
N ASN A 56 9.63 16.03 7.69
CA ASN A 56 10.26 14.92 8.39
C ASN A 56 10.71 13.89 7.35
N LYS A 57 11.98 13.95 6.95
CA LYS A 57 12.55 13.13 5.87
C LYS A 57 12.24 11.65 6.03
N VAL A 58 12.38 11.10 7.24
CA VAL A 58 12.14 9.67 7.50
C VAL A 58 10.67 9.32 7.28
N PHE A 59 9.76 10.11 7.85
CA PHE A 59 8.32 9.88 7.66
C PHE A 59 7.89 10.08 6.21
N SER A 60 8.42 11.10 5.54
CA SER A 60 8.12 11.38 4.13
C SER A 60 8.58 10.25 3.21
N ILE A 61 9.82 9.77 3.37
CA ILE A 61 10.35 8.65 2.59
C ILE A 61 9.53 7.39 2.85
N LEU A 62 9.21 7.11 4.11
CA LEU A 62 8.42 5.95 4.51
C LEU A 62 7.01 6.00 3.89
N MET A 63 6.32 7.14 3.96
CA MET A 63 5.00 7.33 3.33
C MET A 63 5.05 7.19 1.81
N LEU A 64 6.03 7.81 1.15
CA LEU A 64 6.18 7.75 -0.30
C LEU A 64 6.51 6.32 -0.76
N ALA A 65 7.45 5.65 -0.08
CA ALA A 65 7.81 4.27 -0.38
C ALA A 65 6.60 3.33 -0.23
N PHE A 66 5.75 3.54 0.78
CA PHE A 66 4.56 2.72 0.96
C PHE A 66 3.46 3.00 -0.05
N ILE A 67 3.17 4.28 -0.36
CA ILE A 67 2.12 4.64 -1.32
C ILE A 67 2.51 4.17 -2.72
N TYR A 68 3.70 4.56 -3.19
CA TYR A 68 4.14 4.23 -4.54
C TYR A 68 4.65 2.80 -4.67
N GLY A 69 5.36 2.28 -3.66
CA GLY A 69 5.80 0.89 -3.64
C GLY A 69 4.65 -0.09 -3.50
N GLY A 70 3.65 0.23 -2.67
CA GLY A 70 2.42 -0.56 -2.56
C GLY A 70 1.62 -0.57 -3.86
N ALA A 71 1.47 0.60 -4.52
CA ALA A 71 0.84 0.69 -5.83
C ALA A 71 1.59 -0.13 -6.89
N LEU A 72 2.92 -0.03 -6.93
CA LEU A 72 3.76 -0.79 -7.86
C LEU A 72 3.61 -2.31 -7.65
N LEU A 73 3.66 -2.77 -6.40
CA LEU A 73 3.44 -4.19 -6.07
C LEU A 73 2.05 -4.66 -6.49
N GLY A 74 1.03 -3.82 -6.29
CA GLY A 74 -0.33 -4.07 -6.76
C GLY A 74 -0.41 -4.23 -8.28
N PHE A 75 0.21 -3.33 -9.04
CA PHE A 75 0.25 -3.40 -10.50
C PHE A 75 0.99 -4.64 -11.02
N ILE A 76 2.13 -4.98 -10.42
CA ILE A 76 2.90 -6.17 -10.80
C ILE A 76 2.04 -7.43 -10.60
N ILE A 77 1.40 -7.56 -9.45
CA ILE A 77 0.55 -8.72 -9.17
C ILE A 77 -0.66 -8.78 -10.07
N PHE A 78 -1.30 -7.65 -10.30
CA PHE A 78 -2.44 -7.58 -11.19
C PHE A 78 -2.05 -8.03 -12.60
N GLY A 79 -0.93 -7.54 -13.13
CA GLY A 79 -0.40 -7.96 -14.43
C GLY A 79 -0.02 -9.44 -14.48
N VAL A 80 0.67 -9.95 -13.46
CA VAL A 80 1.02 -11.38 -13.37
C VAL A 80 -0.22 -12.26 -13.25
N SER A 81 -1.26 -11.79 -12.55
CA SER A 81 -2.53 -12.52 -12.41
C SER A 81 -3.26 -12.61 -13.75
N LEU A 82 -3.36 -11.50 -14.49
CA LEU A 82 -3.95 -11.48 -15.83
C LEU A 82 -3.18 -12.37 -16.82
N TRP A 83 -1.85 -12.31 -16.79
CA TRP A 83 -1.00 -13.17 -17.62
C TRP A 83 -1.15 -14.65 -17.26
N ALA A 84 -1.33 -14.98 -15.99
CA ALA A 84 -1.54 -16.35 -15.57
C ALA A 84 -2.93 -16.89 -15.98
N GLU A 85 -3.96 -16.05 -15.99
CA GLU A 85 -5.28 -16.42 -16.51
C GLU A 85 -5.24 -16.78 -18.01
N THR A 86 -4.44 -16.06 -18.82
CA THR A 86 -4.28 -16.42 -20.25
C THR A 86 -3.55 -17.76 -20.47
N GLN A 87 -2.78 -18.22 -19.48
CA GLN A 87 -2.11 -19.52 -19.48
C GLN A 87 -2.99 -20.65 -18.90
N GLY A 88 -4.25 -20.37 -18.55
CA GLY A 88 -5.19 -21.36 -17.99
C GLY A 88 -5.08 -21.58 -16.48
N CYS A 89 -4.37 -20.71 -15.73
CA CYS A 89 -4.38 -20.77 -14.28
C CYS A 89 -5.75 -20.31 -13.73
N VAL A 90 -6.43 -21.20 -13.00
CA VAL A 90 -7.67 -20.86 -12.29
C VAL A 90 -7.32 -20.41 -10.88
N PHE A 91 -7.47 -19.11 -10.62
CA PHE A 91 -7.42 -18.60 -9.25
C PHE A 91 -8.82 -18.66 -8.65
N PRO A 92 -9.03 -19.28 -7.48
CA PRO A 92 -10.33 -19.24 -6.81
C PRO A 92 -10.56 -17.82 -6.28
N THR A 93 -11.10 -16.96 -7.13
CA THR A 93 -11.64 -15.64 -6.78
C THR A 93 -13.13 -15.71 -6.46
N ARG A 94 -13.76 -16.86 -6.72
CA ARG A 94 -15.13 -17.16 -6.33
C ARG A 94 -15.12 -17.94 -5.02
N TYR A 95 -15.75 -17.36 -4.00
CA TYR A 95 -16.25 -18.12 -2.87
C TYR A 95 -17.18 -19.21 -3.43
N SER A 96 -16.86 -20.48 -3.17
CA SER A 96 -17.78 -21.60 -3.39
C SER A 96 -18.78 -21.66 -2.25
#